data_AF-A0A1F8LQ07-F1
#
_entry.id   AF-A0A1F8LQ07-F1
#
_cell.length_a   1.000
_cell.length_b   1.000
_cell.length_c   1.000
_cell.angle_alpha   90.00
_cell.angle_beta   90.00
_cell.angle_gamma   90.00
#
_symmetry.space_group_name_H-M   'P 1'
#
loop_
_entity.id
_entity.type
_entity.pdbx_description
1 polymer ?
#
loop_
_entity_poly.entity_id
_entity_poly.type
_entity_poly.pdbx_seq_one_letter_code
_entity_poly.pdbx_strand_id
1 'polypeptide(L)' 'MTTRVKTTRYTHTPLNEDVEAFAGYYTPEKEVRMEFQGRSILYVTGHAVIECTCGPGHTCTSANYWYATILDIS' A
#
# COMPACT_ATOMS: atom_id res chain seq x y z
N MET A 1 -13.20 16.88 18.72
CA MET A 1 -13.52 15.52 18.24
C MET A 1 -12.23 14.73 18.35
N THR A 2 -12.08 13.89 19.37
CA THR A 2 -10.80 13.24 19.69
C THR A 2 -10.77 11.89 18.98
N THR A 3 -10.07 11.80 17.85
CA THR A 3 -9.93 10.55 17.12
C THR A 3 -9.01 9.62 17.90
N ARG A 4 -9.49 8.44 18.28
CA ARG A 4 -8.65 7.41 18.92
C ARG A 4 -7.69 6.86 17.85
N VAL A 5 -6.40 7.07 18.03
CA VAL A 5 -5.37 6.47 17.16
C VAL A 5 -5.33 4.97 17.44
N LYS A 6 -5.59 4.15 16.42
CA LYS A 6 -5.44 2.70 16.51
C LYS A 6 -3.96 2.35 16.29
N THR A 7 -3.30 1.86 17.33
CA THR A 7 -1.92 1.35 17.23
C THR A 7 -1.94 -0.04 16.57
N THR A 8 -1.27 -0.17 15.43
CA THR A 8 -1.06 -1.45 14.73
C THR A 8 0.44 -1.70 14.66
N ARG A 9 0.85 -2.96 14.82
CA ARG A 9 2.24 -3.37 14.58
C ARG A 9 2.48 -3.41 13.07
N TYR A 10 3.46 -2.64 12.61
CA TYR A 10 3.91 -2.70 11.23
C TYR A 10 4.87 -3.88 11.03
N THR A 11 4.72 -4.58 9.91
CA THR A 11 5.61 -5.67 9.47
C THR A 11 6.20 -5.27 8.13
N HIS A 12 7.53 -5.33 8.02
CA HIS A 12 8.24 -5.09 6.77
C HIS A 12 7.91 -6.17 5.76
N THR A 13 7.45 -5.75 4.58
CA THR A 13 7.22 -6.64 3.44
C THR A 13 8.45 -6.63 2.54
N PRO A 14 8.84 -7.76 1.92
CA PRO A 14 9.90 -7.75 0.91
C PRO A 14 9.62 -6.73 -0.19
N LEU A 15 10.67 -5.99 -0.59
CA LEU A 15 10.57 -4.99 -1.65
C LEU A 15 10.80 -5.64 -3.01
N ASN A 16 10.09 -5.14 -4.02
CA ASN A 16 10.10 -5.61 -5.40
C ASN A 16 9.61 -7.06 -5.56
N GLU A 17 8.76 -7.50 -4.63
CA GLU A 17 8.10 -8.80 -4.65
C GLU A 17 6.59 -8.62 -4.57
N ASP A 18 5.87 -9.41 -5.35
CA ASP A 18 4.41 -9.35 -5.41
C ASP A 18 3.81 -9.97 -4.14
N VAL A 19 2.88 -9.22 -3.56
CA VAL A 19 2.05 -9.70 -2.46
C VAL A 19 0.68 -10.01 -3.01
N GLU A 20 0.39 -11.30 -3.09
CA GLU A 20 -0.88 -11.82 -3.58
C GLU A 20 -2.04 -11.39 -2.67
N ALA A 21 -3.11 -10.94 -3.30
CA ALA A 21 -4.37 -10.61 -2.69
C ALA A 21 -5.52 -11.27 -3.48
N PHE A 22 -6.72 -11.26 -2.90
CA PHE A 22 -7.86 -11.94 -3.51
C PHE A 22 -8.28 -11.36 -4.88
N ALA A 23 -7.94 -10.10 -5.17
CA ALA A 23 -8.35 -9.38 -6.37
C ALA A 23 -7.14 -8.80 -7.13
N GLY A 24 -6.04 -9.55 -7.19
CA GLY A 24 -4.78 -9.15 -7.81
C GLY A 24 -3.64 -9.08 -6.80
N TYR A 25 -2.66 -8.22 -7.01
CA TYR A 25 -1.45 -8.15 -6.18
C TYR A 25 -0.99 -6.70 -5.97
N TYR A 26 -0.08 -6.51 -5.03
CA TYR A 26 0.64 -5.26 -4.88
C TYR A 26 2.11 -5.52 -4.62
N THR A 27 2.95 -4.61 -5.10
CA THR A 27 4.41 -4.74 -5.07
C THR A 27 4.96 -3.52 -4.36
N PRO A 28 5.38 -3.64 -3.09
CA PRO A 28 6.11 -2.59 -2.39
C PRO A 28 7.46 -2.34 -3.08
N GLU A 29 7.75 -1.11 -3.47
CA GLU A 29 8.97 -0.78 -4.25
C GLU A 29 9.99 -0.02 -3.40
N LYS A 30 9.52 0.76 -2.44
CA LYS A 30 10.36 1.61 -1.61
C LYS A 30 9.78 1.76 -0.23
N GLU A 31 10.62 1.61 0.78
CA GLU A 31 10.32 1.91 2.17
C GLU A 31 11.34 2.92 2.69
N VAL A 32 10.88 4.03 3.29
CA VAL A 32 11.75 5.06 3.86
C VAL A 32 11.21 5.56 5.18
N ARG A 33 12.12 5.65 6.16
CA ARG A 33 11.91 6.40 7.40
C ARG A 33 12.43 7.82 7.23
N MET A 34 11.65 8.82 7.61
CA MET A 34 12.07 10.21 7.56
C MET A 34 11.44 11.05 8.67
N GLU A 35 12.15 12.11 9.04
CA GLU A 35 11.61 13.17 9.87
C GLU A 35 10.84 14.18 9.01
N PHE A 36 9.59 14.45 9.37
CA PHE A 36 8.76 15.44 8.67
C PHE A 36 7.95 16.24 9.67
N GLN A 37 8.19 17.55 9.74
CA GLN A 37 7.49 18.48 10.63
C GLN A 37 7.48 18.03 12.11
N GLY A 38 8.60 17.47 12.60
CA GLY A 38 8.75 17.02 13.98
C GLY A 38 8.08 15.66 14.28
N ARG A 39 7.67 14.92 13.25
CA ARG A 39 7.17 13.55 13.37
C ARG A 39 8.11 12.59 12.67
N SER A 40 8.34 11.44 13.30
CA SER A 40 8.99 10.31 12.67
C SER A 40 7.95 9.58 11.83
N ILE A 41 8.15 9.56 10.51
CA ILE A 41 7.23 8.96 9.55
C ILE A 41 7.91 7.78 8.86
N LEU A 42 7.16 6.71 8.65
CA LEU A 42 7.49 5.65 7.70
C LEU A 42 6.56 5.76 6.49
N TYR A 43 7.10 5.84 5.29
CA TYR A 43 6.30 5.71 4.08
C TYR A 43 6.76 4.53 3.23
N VAL A 44 5.78 3.87 2.61
CA VAL A 44 5.97 2.82 1.62
C VAL A 44 5.31 3.26 0.32
N THR A 45 6.04 3.20 -0.79
CA THR A 45 5.45 3.36 -2.13
C THR A 45 5.52 2.06 -2.91
N GLY A 46 4.61 1.90 -3.84
CA GLY A 46 4.61 0.76 -4.75
C GLY A 46 3.50 0.87 -5.78
N HIS A 47 3.26 -0.22 -6.49
CA HIS A 47 2.13 -0.35 -7.39
C HIS A 47 1.20 -1.48 -6.97
N ALA A 48 -0.06 -1.35 -7.33
CA ALA A 48 -1.10 -2.34 -7.10
C ALA A 48 -1.80 -2.64 -8.42
N VAL A 49 -2.02 -3.92 -8.68
CA VAL A 49 -2.76 -4.42 -9.83
C VAL A 49 -4.05 -5.01 -9.31
N ILE A 50 -5.17 -4.43 -9.73
CA ILE A 50 -6.50 -4.95 -9.42
C ILE A 50 -6.96 -5.76 -10.62
N GLU A 51 -7.10 -7.06 -10.42
CA GLU A 51 -7.62 -7.99 -11.42
C GLU A 51 -9.13 -8.15 -11.24
N CYS A 52 -9.89 -7.86 -12.31
CA CYS A 52 -11.34 -8.03 -12.32
C CYS A 52 -11.76 -8.95 -13.46
N THR A 53 -12.57 -9.96 -13.15
CA THR A 53 -13.14 -10.91 -14.12
C THR A 53 -14.51 -10.51 -14.65
N CYS A 54 -15.08 -9.38 -14.20
CA CYS A 54 -16.46 -8.97 -14.50
C CYS A 54 -16.59 -7.58 -15.14
N GLY A 55 -15.69 -7.20 -16.05
CA GLY A 55 -15.85 -5.99 -16.86
C GLY A 55 -17.11 -6.04 -17.75
N PRO A 56 -17.76 -4.90 -18.06
CA PRO A 56 -18.85 -4.87 -19.04
C PRO A 56 -18.39 -5.48 -20.36
N GLY A 57 -19.07 -6.52 -20.83
CA GLY A 57 -18.74 -7.19 -22.11
C GLY A 57 -17.75 -8.36 -22.03
N HIS A 58 -17.57 -9.00 -20.87
CA HIS A 58 -16.70 -10.18 -20.70
C HIS A 58 -15.22 -9.95 -21.03
N THR A 59 -14.75 -8.71 -20.86
CA THR A 59 -13.34 -8.38 -20.99
C THR A 59 -12.66 -8.53 -19.64
N CYS A 60 -11.54 -9.27 -19.62
CA CYS A 60 -10.64 -9.25 -18.48
C CYS A 60 -10.01 -7.86 -18.44
N THR A 61 -10.28 -7.09 -17.38
CA THR A 61 -9.67 -5.78 -17.18
C THR A 61 -8.80 -5.80 -15.94
N SER A 62 -7.57 -5.33 -16.11
CA SER A 62 -6.63 -5.05 -15.02
C SER A 62 -6.48 -3.54 -14.88
N ALA A 63 -6.59 -3.03 -13.66
CA ALA A 63 -6.29 -1.64 -13.35
C ALA A 63 -4.98 -1.56 -12.56
N ASN A 64 -4.10 -0.65 -12.99
CA ASN A 64 -2.79 -0.44 -12.37
C ASN A 64 -2.81 0.90 -11.62
N TYR A 65 -2.38 0.90 -10.37
CA TYR A 65 -2.33 2.08 -9.52
C TYR A 65 -0.98 2.17 -8.82
N TRP A 66 -0.47 3.39 -8.65
CA TRP A 66 0.62 3.65 -7.69
C TRP A 66 0.03 4.09 -6.36
N TYR A 67 0.61 3.62 -5.27
CA TYR A 67 0.17 3.94 -3.92
C TYR A 67 1.33 4.46 -3.07
N ALA A 68 0.94 5.19 -2.02
CA ALA A 68 1.81 5.53 -0.90
C ALA A 68 1.06 5.30 0.41
N THR A 69 1.60 4.46 1.30
CA THR A 69 1.10 4.31 2.67
C THR A 69 2.00 5.11 3.60
N ILE A 70 1.39 5.96 4.43
CA ILE A 70 2.10 6.84 5.37
C ILE A 70 1.70 6.45 6.79
N LEU A 71 2.71 6.13 7.61
CA LEU A 71 2.57 5.70 8.99
C LEU A 71 3.31 6.68 9.90
N ASP A 72 2.62 7.15 10.94
CA ASP A 72 3.28 7.83 12.04
C ASP A 72 3.92 6.79 12.97
N ILE A 73 5.21 6.95 13.24
CA ILE A 73 6.02 6.03 14.05
C ILE A 73 6.65 6.73 15.26
N SER A 74 6.24 7.97 15.56
CA SER A 74 6.64 8.69 16.79
C SER A 74 6.06 8.07 18.06
#